data_AF-A0A9Q5QX50-F1
#
_entry.id   AF-A0A9Q5QX50-F1
#
_cell.length_a   1.000
_cell.length_b   1.000
_cell.length_c   1.000
_cell.angle_alpha   90.00
_cell.angle_beta   90.00
_cell.angle_gamma   90.00
#
_symmetry.space_group_name_H-M   'P 1'
#
loop_
_entity.id
_entity.type
_entity.pdbx_description
1 polymer ?
#
loop_
_entity_poly.entity_id
_entity_poly.type
_entity_poly.pdbx_seq_one_letter_code
_entity_poly.pdbx_strand_id
1 'polypeptide(L)'
;MDLIIDDLTAIDDKLSQRHIDLDPHGYFIIYIDANERLIHAKHFTNFIDERGLAVDPETGKVIPARGKVERNYTTVFSGRTAKELCVKIFEQTDPCPVSFLNHAAYLGREFVRAEVALVTGKEYVQD
;
A
#
# COMPACT_ATOMS: atom_id res chain seq x y z
N MET A 1 -32.64 5.66 -7.37
CA MET A 1 -31.66 5.27 -8.40
C MET A 1 -30.87 4.15 -7.77
N ASP A 2 -31.14 2.93 -8.22
CA ASP A 2 -30.48 1.76 -7.65
C ASP A 2 -29.01 1.81 -8.06
N LEU A 3 -28.11 1.83 -7.08
CA LEU A 3 -26.68 1.77 -7.30
C LEU A 3 -26.36 0.32 -7.71
N ILE A 4 -26.10 0.09 -8.99
CA ILE A 4 -25.66 -1.21 -9.48
C ILE A 4 -24.16 -1.33 -9.17
N ILE A 5 -23.72 -2.49 -8.68
CA ILE A 5 -22.32 -2.75 -8.30
C ILE A 5 -21.36 -2.46 -9.47
N ASP A 6 -21.79 -2.76 -10.69
CA ASP A 6 -21.01 -2.50 -11.91
C ASP A 6 -20.82 -0.99 -12.16
N ASP A 7 -21.83 -0.16 -11.87
CA ASP A 7 -21.73 1.30 -12.01
C ASP A 7 -20.71 1.88 -11.02
N LEU A 8 -20.67 1.35 -9.79
CA LEU A 8 -19.70 1.76 -8.77
C LEU A 8 -18.27 1.35 -9.15
N THR A 9 -18.09 0.12 -9.63
CA THR A 9 -16.79 -0.39 -10.07
C THR A 9 -16.23 0.45 -11.22
N ALA A 10 -17.07 0.80 -12.20
CA ALA A 10 -16.66 1.64 -13.32
C ALA A 10 -16.24 3.07 -12.90
N ILE A 11 -16.85 3.62 -11.84
CA ILE A 11 -16.45 4.90 -11.27
C ILE A 11 -15.06 4.78 -10.63
N ASP A 12 -14.84 3.75 -9.81
CA ASP A 12 -13.55 3.51 -9.14
C ASP A 12 -12.43 3.27 -10.17
N ASP A 13 -12.65 2.39 -11.16
CA ASP A 13 -11.69 2.11 -12.25
C ASP A 13 -11.25 3.38 -12.99
N LYS A 14 -12.22 4.26 -13.29
CA LYS A 14 -11.93 5.56 -13.93
C LYS A 14 -11.10 6.46 -13.03
N LEU A 15 -11.39 6.48 -11.72
CA LEU A 15 -10.64 7.27 -10.75
C LEU A 15 -9.23 6.72 -10.53
N SER A 16 -9.01 5.41 -10.66
CA SER A 16 -7.68 4.78 -10.54
C SER A 16 -6.72 5.17 -11.68
N GLN A 17 -7.23 5.64 -12.83
CA GLN A 17 -6.40 6.14 -13.95
C GLN A 17 -5.90 7.58 -13.77
N ARG A 18 -6.27 8.28 -12.70
CA ARG A 18 -5.86 9.66 -12.46
C ARG A 18 -4.35 9.75 -12.16
N HIS A 19 -3.77 10.93 -12.37
CA HIS A 19 -2.42 11.25 -11.90
C HIS A 19 -2.35 11.20 -10.37
N ILE A 20 -1.29 10.59 -9.83
CA ILE A 20 -1.02 10.50 -8.38
C ILE A 20 0.43 10.88 -8.14
N ASP A 21 0.65 11.80 -7.20
CA ASP A 21 1.99 12.09 -6.70
C ASP A 21 2.41 11.01 -5.69
N LEU A 22 3.63 10.49 -5.86
CA LEU A 22 4.19 9.49 -4.95
C LEU A 22 4.52 10.12 -3.61
N ASP A 23 4.13 9.46 -2.53
CA ASP A 23 4.47 9.91 -1.18
C ASP A 23 6.01 9.81 -1.00
N PRO A 24 6.67 10.90 -0.58
CA PRO A 24 8.13 10.93 -0.41
C PRO A 24 8.61 9.94 0.65
N HIS A 25 7.76 9.56 1.62
CA HIS A 25 8.12 8.55 2.62
C HIS A 25 8.01 7.13 2.10
N GLY A 26 7.47 6.90 0.90
CA GLY A 26 7.43 5.58 0.28
C GLY A 26 6.03 5.10 -0.10
N TYR A 27 5.92 3.80 -0.37
CA TYR A 27 4.67 3.14 -0.76
C TYR A 27 4.52 1.80 -0.03
N PHE A 28 3.32 1.22 -0.11
CA PHE A 28 3.01 -0.06 0.53
C PHE A 28 2.55 -1.11 -0.50
N ILE A 29 3.00 -2.34 -0.28
CA ILE A 29 2.41 -3.53 -0.91
C ILE A 29 1.62 -4.28 0.16
N ILE A 30 0.34 -4.50 -0.11
CA ILE A 30 -0.59 -5.15 0.82
C ILE A 30 -0.87 -6.57 0.32
N TYR A 31 -0.87 -7.53 1.24
CA TYR A 31 -1.28 -8.90 0.93
C TYR A 31 -1.90 -9.56 2.15
N ILE A 32 -2.66 -10.64 1.91
CA ILE A 32 -3.32 -11.41 2.95
C ILE A 32 -2.56 -12.73 3.12
N ASP A 33 -2.25 -13.07 4.37
CA ASP A 33 -1.85 -14.42 4.74
C ASP A 33 -3.06 -15.16 5.32
N ALA A 34 -3.61 -16.09 4.53
CA ALA A 34 -4.79 -16.85 4.91
C ALA A 34 -4.50 -17.88 6.04
N ASN A 35 -3.25 -18.33 6.18
CA ASN A 35 -2.86 -19.29 7.21
C ASN A 35 -2.76 -18.59 8.56
N GLU A 36 -2.12 -17.42 8.60
CA GLU A 36 -1.99 -16.61 9.81
C GLU A 36 -3.24 -15.79 10.14
N ARG A 37 -4.16 -15.64 9.16
CA ARG A 37 -5.33 -14.77 9.21
C ARG A 37 -4.95 -13.32 9.49
N LEU A 38 -3.95 -12.84 8.76
CA LEU A 38 -3.41 -11.49 8.89
C LEU A 38 -3.39 -10.77 7.54
N ILE A 39 -3.57 -9.46 7.61
CA ILE A 39 -3.26 -8.53 6.53
C ILE A 39 -1.85 -8.02 6.79
N HIS A 40 -0.98 -8.09 5.79
CA HIS A 40 0.37 -7.54 5.83
C HIS A 40 0.47 -6.31 4.92
N ALA A 41 1.18 -5.29 5.39
CA ALA A 41 1.51 -4.10 4.64
C ALA A 41 3.04 -3.91 4.67
N LYS A 42 3.70 -4.19 3.55
CA LYS A 42 5.14 -4.01 3.37
C LYS A 42 5.43 -2.60 2.91
N HIS A 43 6.20 -1.84 3.68
CA HIS A 43 6.63 -0.50 3.33
C HIS A 43 7.94 -0.53 2.53
N PHE A 44 8.03 0.32 1.51
CA PHE A 44 9.20 0.52 0.67
C PHE A 44 9.46 2.02 0.51
N THR A 45 10.71 2.45 0.55
CA THR A 45 11.06 3.85 0.31
C THR A 45 11.00 4.22 -1.18
N ASN A 46 10.68 5.48 -1.44
CA ASN A 46 10.74 6.10 -2.78
C ASN A 46 12.02 6.92 -2.95
N PHE A 47 13.17 6.46 -2.43
CA PHE A 47 14.38 7.26 -2.53
C PHE A 47 14.83 7.32 -3.99
N ILE A 48 14.91 8.54 -4.53
CA ILE A 48 15.29 8.82 -5.92
C ILE A 48 16.60 9.60 -5.89
N ASP A 49 17.58 9.20 -6.70
CA ASP A 49 18.84 9.93 -6.84
C ASP A 49 18.69 11.22 -7.66
N GLU A 50 19.76 12.03 -7.75
CA GLU A 50 19.78 13.28 -8.52
C GLU A 50 19.49 13.08 -10.03
N ARG A 51 19.53 11.84 -10.51
CA ARG A 51 19.28 11.46 -11.91
C ARG A 51 17.83 11.02 -12.16
N GLY A 52 16.98 11.02 -11.12
CA GLY A 52 15.60 10.59 -11.21
C GLY A 52 15.42 9.07 -11.14
N LEU A 53 16.43 8.32 -10.69
CA LEU A 53 16.36 6.86 -10.58
C LEU A 53 16.03 6.43 -9.15
N ALA A 54 15.11 5.47 -8.99
CA ALA A 54 14.90 4.84 -7.69
C ALA A 54 16.18 4.14 -7.24
N VAL A 55 16.66 4.44 -6.03
CA VAL A 55 17.86 3.82 -5.46
C VAL A 55 17.56 3.28 -4.07
N ASP A 56 18.30 2.23 -3.69
CA ASP A 56 18.29 1.71 -2.33
C ASP A 56 18.91 2.76 -1.38
N PRO A 57 18.23 3.15 -0.30
CA PRO A 57 18.68 4.25 0.57
C PRO A 57 19.92 3.90 1.41
N GLU A 58 20.21 2.62 1.66
CA GLU A 58 21.38 2.20 2.42
C GLU A 58 22.62 2.08 1.53
N THR A 59 22.44 1.63 0.30
CA THR A 59 23.56 1.31 -0.62
C THR A 59 23.75 2.35 -1.72
N GLY A 60 22.78 3.22 -1.95
CA GLY A 60 22.75 4.20 -3.06
C GLY A 60 22.66 3.55 -4.44
N LYS A 61 22.41 2.25 -4.54
CA LYS A 61 22.36 1.52 -5.81
C LYS A 61 21.02 1.69 -6.50
N VAL A 62 21.05 1.96 -7.81
CA VAL A 62 19.85 1.99 -8.65
C VAL A 62 19.10 0.68 -8.58
N ILE A 63 17.79 0.78 -8.33
CA ILE A 63 16.83 -0.31 -8.35
C ILE A 63 16.34 -0.43 -9.81
N PRO A 64 16.79 -1.43 -10.59
CA PRO A 64 16.39 -1.52 -11.99
C PRO A 64 14.88 -1.78 -12.11
N ALA A 65 14.25 -1.14 -13.09
CA ALA A 65 12.82 -1.29 -13.40
C ALA A 65 12.45 -2.68 -13.97
N ARG A 66 13.44 -3.46 -14.42
CA ARG A 66 13.27 -4.84 -14.95
C ARG A 66 14.31 -5.77 -14.32
N GLY A 67 13.86 -6.95 -13.91
CA GLY A 67 14.67 -7.98 -13.24
C GLY A 67 14.20 -8.25 -11.81
N LYS A 68 14.53 -9.43 -11.27
CA LYS A 68 14.33 -9.71 -9.84
C LYS A 68 15.35 -8.90 -9.05
N VAL A 69 14.91 -7.76 -8.54
CA VAL A 69 15.61 -7.04 -7.47
C VAL A 69 14.90 -7.42 -6.18
N GLU A 70 15.62 -7.97 -5.21
CA GLU A 70 15.12 -7.99 -3.84
C GLU A 70 15.01 -6.54 -3.37
N ARG A 71 13.83 -5.95 -3.53
CA ARG A 71 13.53 -4.69 -2.87
C ARG A 71 13.49 -5.00 -1.38
N ASN A 72 14.46 -4.51 -0.64
CA ASN A 72 14.42 -4.58 0.82
C ASN A 72 13.24 -3.72 1.27
N TYR A 73 12.21 -4.36 1.82
CA TYR A 73 11.16 -3.62 2.51
C TYR A 73 11.79 -3.05 3.79
N THR A 74 11.42 -1.83 4.14
CA THR A 74 11.96 -1.17 5.33
C THR A 74 11.32 -1.74 6.58
N THR A 75 10.00 -1.95 6.52
CA THR A 75 9.19 -2.43 7.64
C THR A 75 8.01 -3.25 7.11
N VAL A 76 7.61 -4.29 7.86
CA VAL A 76 6.35 -5.00 7.62
C VAL A 76 5.41 -4.73 8.79
N PHE A 77 4.24 -4.19 8.48
CA PHE A 77 3.15 -4.10 9.43
C PHE A 77 2.20 -5.26 9.20
N SER A 78 1.61 -5.77 10.27
CA SER A 78 0.54 -6.76 10.17
C SER A 78 -0.60 -6.46 11.14
N GLY A 79 -1.80 -6.85 10.78
CA GLY A 79 -3.00 -6.64 11.59
C GLY A 79 -4.15 -7.51 11.13
N ARG A 80 -5.14 -7.65 12.00
CA ARG A 80 -6.36 -8.44 11.72
C ARG A 80 -7.47 -7.58 11.12
N THR A 81 -7.41 -6.27 11.39
CA THR A 81 -8.40 -5.29 10.93
C THR A 81 -7.70 -4.09 10.32
N ALA A 82 -8.43 -3.33 9.51
CA ALA A 82 -7.97 -2.07 8.96
C ALA A 82 -7.59 -1.08 10.06
N LYS A 83 -8.37 -1.03 11.14
CA LYS A 83 -8.11 -0.17 12.29
C LYS A 83 -6.77 -0.50 12.97
N GLU A 84 -6.47 -1.78 13.16
CA GLU A 84 -5.19 -2.20 13.74
C GLU A 84 -3.99 -1.73 12.91
N LEU A 85 -4.09 -1.86 11.57
CA LEU A 85 -3.03 -1.39 10.67
C LEU A 85 -2.92 0.14 10.70
N CYS A 86 -4.03 0.87 10.62
CA CYS A 86 -4.02 2.33 10.69
C CYS A 86 -3.38 2.86 11.98
N VAL A 87 -3.74 2.29 13.14
CA VAL A 87 -3.15 2.69 14.43
C VAL A 87 -1.65 2.38 14.45
N LYS A 88 -1.24 1.18 14.03
CA LYS A 88 0.19 0.80 13.99
C LYS A 88 1.00 1.74 13.11
N ILE A 89 0.50 2.03 11.91
CA ILE A 89 1.24 2.79 10.89
C ILE A 89 1.20 4.30 11.18
N PHE A 90 0.03 4.86 11.47
CA PHE A 90 -0.16 6.31 11.52
C PHE A 90 -0.04 6.91 12.92
N GLU A 91 -0.24 6.11 13.98
CA GLU A 91 -0.27 6.62 15.37
C GLU A 91 0.89 6.09 16.21
N GLN A 92 1.35 4.86 15.97
CA GLN A 92 2.36 4.19 16.80
C GLN A 92 3.76 4.15 16.17
N THR A 93 3.92 4.51 14.90
CA THR A 93 5.21 4.52 14.21
C THR A 93 5.74 5.95 14.10
N ASP A 94 6.96 6.18 14.57
CA ASP A 94 7.66 7.46 14.51
C ASP A 94 9.09 7.27 13.96
N PRO A 95 9.48 7.95 12.85
CA PRO A 95 8.64 8.83 12.04
C PRO A 95 7.53 8.05 11.30
N CYS A 96 6.37 8.69 11.13
CA CYS A 96 5.27 8.10 10.38
C CYS A 96 5.71 7.85 8.91
N PRO A 97 5.60 6.61 8.39
CA PRO A 97 6.06 6.25 7.05
C PRO A 97 5.13 6.76 5.92
N VAL A 98 4.13 7.58 6.26
CA VAL A 98 3.18 8.19 5.33
C VAL A 98 3.10 9.68 5.63
N SER A 99 3.40 10.51 4.63
CA SER A 99 3.39 11.97 4.75
C SER A 99 2.16 12.60 4.10
N PHE A 100 1.55 11.93 3.11
CA PHE A 100 0.43 12.49 2.38
C PHE A 100 -0.93 11.97 2.88
N LEU A 101 -1.88 12.88 3.11
CA LEU A 101 -3.23 12.52 3.56
C LEU A 101 -4.02 11.70 2.53
N ASN A 102 -3.82 11.96 1.24
CA ASN A 102 -4.44 11.16 0.17
C ASN A 102 -3.88 9.72 0.14
N HIS A 103 -2.61 9.52 0.47
CA HIS A 103 -1.98 8.20 0.61
C HIS A 103 -2.51 7.48 1.86
N ALA A 104 -2.62 8.16 3.00
CA ALA A 104 -3.25 7.60 4.20
C ALA A 104 -4.71 7.19 3.93
N ALA A 105 -5.48 8.01 3.20
CA ALA A 105 -6.85 7.69 2.80
C ALA A 105 -6.92 6.50 1.82
N TYR A 106 -5.97 6.37 0.90
CA TYR A 106 -5.85 5.20 0.03
C TYR A 106 -5.60 3.93 0.84
N LEU A 107 -4.60 3.94 1.72
CA LEU A 107 -4.28 2.80 2.58
C LEU A 107 -5.47 2.39 3.45
N GLY A 108 -6.20 3.35 4.02
CA GLY A 108 -7.42 3.06 4.77
C GLY A 108 -8.47 2.28 3.96
N ARG A 109 -8.70 2.64 2.69
CA ARG A 109 -9.62 1.90 1.80
C ARG A 109 -9.09 0.50 1.50
N GLU A 110 -7.80 0.39 1.17
CA GLU A 110 -7.17 -0.89 0.87
C GLU A 110 -7.18 -1.84 2.05
N PHE A 111 -6.94 -1.35 3.27
CA PHE A 111 -7.01 -2.18 4.46
C PHE A 111 -8.42 -2.68 4.76
N VAL A 112 -9.46 -1.88 4.51
CA VAL A 112 -10.86 -2.34 4.63
C VAL A 112 -11.17 -3.40 3.58
N ARG A 113 -10.73 -3.22 2.33
CA ARG A 113 -10.90 -4.22 1.27
C ARG A 113 -10.19 -5.53 1.62
N ALA A 114 -8.96 -5.45 2.14
CA ALA A 114 -8.19 -6.60 2.59
C ALA A 114 -8.84 -7.30 3.80
N GLU A 115 -9.38 -6.55 4.77
CA GLU A 115 -10.12 -7.10 5.90
C GLU A 115 -11.37 -7.86 5.43
N VAL A 116 -12.16 -7.27 4.53
CA VAL A 116 -13.34 -7.93 3.95
C VAL A 116 -12.95 -9.20 3.21
N ALA A 117 -11.89 -9.16 2.39
CA ALA A 117 -11.39 -10.32 1.67
C ALA A 117 -10.92 -11.43 2.63
N LEU A 118 -10.18 -11.08 3.69
CA LEU A 118 -9.74 -12.02 4.72
C LEU A 118 -10.92 -12.70 5.42
N VAL A 119 -11.96 -11.95 5.78
CA VAL A 119 -13.16 -12.47 6.46
C VAL A 119 -14.02 -13.32 5.53
N THR A 120 -14.14 -12.95 4.26
CA THR A 120 -15.01 -13.62 3.28
C THR A 120 -14.33 -14.74 2.51
N GLY A 121 -13.00 -14.86 2.60
CA GLY A 121 -12.20 -15.77 1.79
C GLY A 121 -12.15 -15.40 0.30
N LYS A 122 -12.56 -14.18 -0.06
CA LYS A 122 -12.46 -13.68 -1.44
C LYS A 122 -11.04 -13.27 -1.78
N GLU A 123 -10.72 -13.27 -3.07
CA GLU A 123 -9.45 -12.74 -3.55
C GLU A 123 -9.33 -11.24 -3.26
N TYR A 124 -8.17 -10.83 -2.76
CA TYR A 124 -7.81 -9.42 -2.61
C TYR A 124 -6.79 -9.06 -3.68
N VAL A 125 -7.11 -8.03 -4.47
CA VAL A 125 -6.20 -7.39 -5.40
C VAL A 125 -6.13 -5.92 -5.01
N GLN A 126 -4.93 -5.47 -4.68
CA GLN A 126 -4.66 -4.06 -4.39
C GLN A 126 -4.98 -3.20 -5.62
N ASP A 127 -5.65 -2.06 -5.41
CA ASP A 127 -5.95 -1.06 -6.46
C ASP A 127 -4.69 -0.36 -6.97
#